data_AF-A0A6L7T8N7-F1
#
_entry.id   AF-A0A6L7T8N7-F1
#
_cell.length_a   1.000
_cell.length_b   1.000
_cell.length_c   1.000
_cell.angle_alpha   90.00
_cell.angle_beta   90.00
_cell.angle_gamma   90.00
#
_symmetry.space_group_name_H-M   'P 1'
#
loop_
_entity.id
_entity.type
_entity.pdbx_description
1 polymer ?
#
loop_
_entity_poly.entity_id
_entity_poly.type
_entity_poly.pdbx_seq_one_letter_code
_entity_poly.pdbx_strand_id
1 'polypeptide(L)'
;MDLLKVFSNLTNTDSRLGFYTKETKERIPEQPGCYAWFLPLWFYHSDLNDLMQVVGDVLDYDNKLEREANVRFAWESVKLRVRRAAETQTTKKIRSTWERVCADAQAKGELQQTMLEASLLMPPLYVGKTKNLRRRYLKHVGGNSDDRNDFHSRFTEHVSNLNLAIDVSDLLFVCIKTEQKTPQVPHGVAEDDLERLVEQILMRFCRPPFSLK
;
A
#
# COMPACT_ATOMS: atom_id res chain seq x y z
N MET A 1 16.86 -1.95 -13.83
CA MET A 1 17.00 -1.46 -12.45
C MET A 1 17.18 -2.67 -11.55
N ASP A 2 18.24 -2.72 -10.74
CA ASP A 2 18.49 -3.81 -9.81
C ASP A 2 17.73 -3.53 -8.50
N LEU A 3 16.50 -4.03 -8.39
CA LEU A 3 15.63 -3.84 -7.21
C LEU A 3 16.32 -4.27 -5.91
N LEU A 4 17.29 -5.19 -5.98
CA LEU A 4 18.04 -5.67 -4.83
C LEU A 4 18.95 -4.59 -4.22
N LYS A 5 19.53 -3.72 -5.04
CA LYS A 5 20.37 -2.61 -4.58
C LYS A 5 19.58 -1.49 -3.89
N VAL A 6 18.32 -1.31 -4.28
CA VAL A 6 17.46 -0.27 -3.69
C VAL A 6 17.10 -0.64 -2.26
N PHE A 7 16.65 -1.87 -2.05
CA PHE A 7 16.27 -2.31 -0.71
C PHE A 7 17.47 -2.51 0.21
N SER A 8 18.65 -2.85 -0.30
CA SER A 8 19.86 -2.95 0.54
C SER A 8 20.19 -1.62 1.24
N ASN A 9 19.88 -0.48 0.62
CA ASN A 9 20.11 0.84 1.20
C ASN A 9 19.08 1.21 2.28
N LEU A 10 17.83 0.75 2.14
CA LEU A 10 16.78 0.91 3.16
C LEU A 10 16.96 -0.03 4.37
N THR A 11 17.70 -1.13 4.21
CA THR A 11 17.89 -2.18 5.24
C THR A 11 19.08 -1.98 6.17
N ASN A 12 19.76 -0.82 6.13
CA ASN A 12 21.01 -0.61 6.88
C ASN A 12 20.86 -0.60 8.42
N THR A 13 19.66 -0.80 8.98
CA THR A 13 19.42 -0.66 10.43
C THR A 13 18.62 -1.76 11.12
N ASP A 14 17.85 -2.63 10.44
CA ASP A 14 17.17 -3.72 11.15
C ASP A 14 16.86 -4.95 10.26
N SER A 15 17.39 -6.11 10.66
CA SER A 15 17.11 -7.41 10.05
C SER A 15 15.63 -7.81 10.05
N ARG A 16 14.78 -7.09 10.78
CA ARG A 16 13.35 -7.39 10.97
C ARG A 16 12.43 -6.87 9.86
N LEU A 17 12.77 -5.75 9.24
CA LEU A 17 11.98 -5.13 8.18
C LEU A 17 12.41 -5.70 6.83
N GLY A 18 11.45 -6.06 5.99
CA GLY A 18 11.71 -6.59 4.66
C GLY A 18 10.74 -6.02 3.63
N PHE A 19 11.25 -5.88 2.41
CA PHE A 19 10.54 -5.32 1.26
C PHE A 19 10.67 -6.28 0.08
N TYR A 20 9.54 -6.61 -0.55
CA TYR A 20 9.49 -7.66 -1.54
C TYR A 20 8.56 -7.29 -2.70
N THR A 21 9.01 -7.61 -3.91
CA THR A 21 8.25 -7.51 -5.15
C THR A 21 8.04 -8.92 -5.71
N LYS A 22 7.32 -9.06 -6.82
CA LYS A 22 7.19 -10.37 -7.50
C LYS A 22 8.55 -10.98 -7.89
N GLU A 23 9.57 -10.16 -8.15
CA GLU A 23 10.92 -10.61 -8.49
C GLU A 23 11.70 -11.12 -7.26
N THR A 24 11.38 -10.60 -6.07
CA THR A 24 12.11 -10.93 -4.83
C THR A 24 11.29 -11.75 -3.84
N LYS A 25 10.09 -12.20 -4.23
CA LYS A 25 9.17 -12.99 -3.40
C LYS A 25 9.79 -14.25 -2.79
N GLU A 26 10.78 -14.84 -3.46
CA GLU A 26 11.51 -16.00 -2.95
C GLU A 26 12.42 -15.71 -1.76
N ARG A 27 12.49 -14.45 -1.31
CA ARG A 27 13.19 -14.05 -0.09
C ARG A 27 12.25 -13.75 1.07
N ILE A 28 10.94 -13.81 0.85
CA ILE A 28 9.95 -13.59 1.91
C ILE A 28 10.14 -14.70 2.98
N PRO A 29 10.26 -14.32 4.27
CA PRO A 29 10.52 -15.28 5.34
C PRO A 29 9.28 -16.16 5.61
N GLU A 30 9.53 -17.39 6.04
CA GLU A 30 8.48 -18.32 6.50
C GLU A 30 8.22 -18.17 8.01
N GLN A 31 8.09 -16.93 8.48
CA GLN A 31 7.99 -16.59 9.90
C GLN A 31 6.72 -15.76 10.20
N PRO A 32 6.28 -15.68 11.46
CA PRO A 32 5.26 -14.74 11.90
C PRO A 32 5.65 -13.28 11.69
N GLY A 33 4.65 -12.45 11.42
CA GLY A 33 4.86 -11.02 11.22
C GLY A 33 3.59 -10.25 10.89
N CYS A 34 3.75 -8.93 10.98
CA CYS A 34 2.81 -7.97 10.39
C CYS A 34 3.31 -7.60 8.99
N TYR A 35 2.39 -7.37 8.06
CA TYR A 35 2.70 -6.99 6.69
C TYR A 35 1.73 -5.95 6.17
N ALA A 36 2.15 -5.27 5.12
CA ALA A 36 1.39 -4.28 4.42
C ALA A 36 1.67 -4.33 2.92
N TRP A 37 0.66 -4.00 2.13
CA TRP A 37 0.75 -3.87 0.67
C TRP A 37 0.73 -2.40 0.29
N PHE A 38 1.67 -1.97 -0.55
CA PHE A 38 1.77 -0.58 -1.00
C PHE A 38 1.64 -0.51 -2.51
N LEU A 39 1.04 0.59 -2.99
CA LEU A 39 1.04 0.90 -4.41
C LEU A 39 2.44 1.36 -4.82
N PRO A 40 3.07 0.69 -5.79
CA PRO A 40 4.39 1.05 -6.27
C PRO A 40 4.33 2.27 -7.18
N LEU A 41 4.91 3.39 -6.78
CA LEU A 41 4.86 4.64 -7.56
C LEU A 41 5.68 4.55 -8.85
N TRP A 42 6.70 3.69 -8.90
CA TRP A 42 7.62 3.66 -10.03
C TRP A 42 6.96 3.12 -11.30
N PHE A 43 5.97 2.23 -11.26
CA PHE A 43 5.43 1.53 -12.47
C PHE A 43 4.85 2.44 -13.56
N TYR A 44 4.54 3.71 -13.26
CA TYR A 44 3.88 4.62 -14.20
C TYR A 44 4.91 5.59 -14.76
N HIS A 45 5.20 5.45 -16.06
CA HIS A 45 6.47 5.93 -16.60
C HIS A 45 6.39 6.99 -17.70
N SER A 46 5.22 7.25 -18.27
CA SER A 46 5.12 8.12 -19.45
C SER A 46 4.54 9.49 -19.14
N ASP A 47 3.47 9.57 -18.34
CA ASP A 47 2.79 10.83 -18.04
C ASP A 47 2.59 11.01 -16.53
N LEU A 48 2.95 12.19 -16.05
CA LEU A 48 2.84 12.53 -14.63
C LEU A 48 1.38 12.64 -14.17
N ASN A 49 0.48 13.14 -15.01
CA ASN A 49 -0.93 13.24 -14.65
C ASN A 49 -1.56 11.84 -14.60
N ASP A 50 -1.19 10.94 -15.51
CA ASP A 50 -1.62 9.54 -15.45
C ASP A 50 -1.18 8.89 -14.14
N LEU A 51 0.08 9.08 -13.73
CA LEU A 51 0.56 8.62 -12.41
C LEU A 51 -0.30 9.18 -11.27
N MET A 52 -0.53 10.50 -11.25
CA MET A 52 -1.30 11.15 -10.19
C MET A 52 -2.75 10.67 -10.17
N GLN A 53 -3.34 10.45 -11.35
CA GLN A 53 -4.69 9.93 -11.51
C GLN A 53 -4.78 8.50 -10.99
N VAL A 54 -3.88 7.60 -11.40
CA VAL A 54 -3.86 6.21 -10.94
C VAL A 54 -3.67 6.13 -9.42
N VAL A 55 -2.70 6.86 -8.87
CA VAL A 55 -2.46 6.89 -7.42
C VAL A 55 -3.69 7.41 -6.69
N GLY A 56 -4.33 8.46 -7.22
CA GLY A 56 -5.59 8.98 -6.71
C GLY A 56 -6.67 7.90 -6.68
N ASP A 57 -6.97 7.31 -7.83
CA ASP A 57 -8.07 6.36 -8.02
C ASP A 57 -7.89 5.07 -7.20
N VAL A 58 -6.67 4.55 -7.11
CA VAL A 58 -6.39 3.35 -6.30
C VAL A 58 -6.57 3.64 -4.80
N LEU A 59 -6.14 4.81 -4.32
CA LEU A 59 -6.29 5.19 -2.92
C LEU A 59 -7.71 5.63 -2.55
N ASP A 60 -8.55 5.96 -3.53
CA ASP A 60 -9.92 6.45 -3.34
C ASP A 60 -11.00 5.36 -3.26
N TYR A 61 -10.64 4.11 -2.92
CA TYR A 61 -11.55 2.94 -2.85
C TYR A 61 -12.89 3.21 -2.13
N ASP A 62 -12.85 3.96 -1.01
CA ASP A 62 -14.01 4.21 -0.14
C ASP A 62 -14.79 5.51 -0.48
N ASN A 63 -14.31 6.30 -1.42
CA ASN A 63 -14.92 7.58 -1.77
C ASN A 63 -15.85 7.40 -2.95
N LYS A 64 -17.11 7.18 -2.63
CA LYS A 64 -18.17 7.71 -3.48
C LYS A 64 -17.90 9.22 -3.62
N LEU A 65 -17.63 9.67 -4.84
CA LEU A 65 -17.37 11.07 -5.25
C LEU A 65 -18.37 12.08 -4.63
N GLU A 66 -19.52 11.58 -4.20
CA GLU A 66 -20.57 12.32 -3.54
C GLU A 66 -21.08 11.55 -2.32
N ARG A 67 -21.05 12.20 -1.15
CA ARG A 67 -21.73 11.71 0.06
C ARG A 67 -22.83 12.68 0.43
N GLU A 68 -24.03 12.13 0.62
CA GLU A 68 -25.14 12.86 1.21
C GLU A 68 -25.27 12.47 2.69
N ALA A 69 -25.33 13.47 3.56
CA ALA A 69 -25.58 13.30 4.98
C ALA A 69 -26.73 14.19 5.40
N ASN A 70 -27.68 13.64 6.15
CA ASN A 70 -28.76 14.40 6.77
C ASN A 70 -28.47 14.52 8.26
N VAL A 71 -28.18 15.74 8.72
CA VAL A 71 -28.02 16.05 10.13
C VAL A 71 -29.35 16.61 10.64
N ARG A 72 -29.98 15.91 11.59
CA ARG A 72 -31.22 16.36 12.22
C ARG A 72 -30.90 17.07 13.53
N PHE A 73 -31.41 18.29 13.66
CA PHE A 73 -31.46 19.06 14.90
C PHE A 73 -32.88 19.02 15.47
N ALA A 74 -33.08 19.57 16.66
CA ALA A 74 -34.37 19.50 17.35
C ALA A 74 -35.52 20.21 16.60
N TRP A 75 -35.21 21.26 15.81
CA TRP A 75 -36.20 22.05 15.07
C TRP A 75 -35.97 22.10 13.55
N GLU A 76 -34.91 21.48 13.04
CA GLU A 76 -34.57 21.53 11.60
C GLU A 76 -33.74 20.34 11.15
N SER A 77 -33.59 20.18 9.83
CA SER A 77 -32.69 19.19 9.24
C SER A 77 -31.83 19.83 8.16
N VAL A 78 -30.52 19.57 8.21
CA VAL A 78 -29.56 20.04 7.22
C VAL A 78 -29.17 18.86 6.33
N LYS A 79 -29.41 19.00 5.02
CA LYS A 79 -28.91 18.08 4.00
C LYS A 79 -27.55 18.58 3.49
N LEU A 80 -26.49 17.87 3.84
CA LEU A 80 -25.14 18.13 3.36
C LEU A 80 -24.83 17.23 2.18
N ARG A 81 -24.32 17.82 1.10
CA ARG A 81 -23.79 17.12 -0.06
C ARG A 81 -22.32 17.47 -0.19
N VAL A 82 -21.45 16.52 0.14
CA VAL A 82 -20.00 16.71 0.07
C VAL A 82 -19.50 16.11 -1.22
N ARG A 83 -18.80 16.92 -2.02
CA ARG A 83 -18.11 16.49 -3.23
C ARG A 83 -16.63 16.78 -3.06
N ARG A 84 -15.79 15.81 -3.38
CA ARG A 84 -14.34 15.99 -3.43
C ARG A 84 -13.97 16.43 -4.84
N ALA A 85 -13.33 17.59 -4.96
CA ALA A 85 -12.65 17.95 -6.21
C ALA A 85 -11.25 17.30 -6.17
N ALA A 86 -10.94 16.48 -7.17
CA ALA A 86 -9.58 16.01 -7.36
C ALA A 86 -8.74 17.18 -7.89
N GLU A 87 -7.87 17.75 -7.07
CA GLU A 87 -6.90 18.75 -7.52
C GLU A 87 -5.67 18.01 -8.05
N THR A 88 -5.74 17.58 -9.30
CA THR A 88 -4.67 16.83 -9.98
C THR A 88 -3.74 17.71 -10.79
N GLN A 89 -3.94 19.04 -10.78
CA GLN A 89 -3.17 19.94 -11.62
C GLN A 89 -1.74 20.13 -11.10
N THR A 90 -0.80 19.49 -11.80
CA THR A 90 0.62 19.72 -11.62
C THR A 90 1.03 21.08 -12.18
N THR A 91 1.93 21.79 -11.51
CA THR A 91 2.44 23.06 -12.04
C THR A 91 3.26 22.83 -13.31
N LYS A 92 3.30 23.80 -14.22
CA LYS A 92 4.12 23.75 -15.44
C LYS A 92 5.60 23.43 -15.15
N LYS A 93 6.12 23.93 -14.02
CA LYS A 93 7.50 23.69 -13.57
C LYS A 93 7.76 22.23 -13.17
N ILE A 94 6.80 21.59 -12.50
CA ILE A 94 6.92 20.18 -12.13
C ILE A 94 6.87 19.32 -13.39
N ARG A 95 5.91 19.59 -14.29
CA ARG A 95 5.78 18.86 -15.56
C ARG A 95 7.04 18.96 -16.42
N SER A 96 7.60 20.15 -16.60
CA SER A 96 8.84 20.32 -17.36
C SER A 96 10.05 19.66 -16.68
N THR A 97 10.04 19.55 -15.35
CA THR A 97 11.09 18.81 -14.63
C THR A 97 10.94 17.31 -14.84
N TRP A 98 9.73 16.78 -14.76
CA TRP A 98 9.41 15.39 -15.07
C TRP A 98 9.87 15.00 -16.47
N GLU A 99 9.48 15.78 -17.49
CA GLU A 99 9.85 15.54 -18.89
C GLU A 99 11.38 15.50 -19.09
N ARG A 100 12.11 16.44 -18.47
CA ARG A 100 13.58 16.46 -18.53
C ARG A 100 14.21 15.24 -17.86
N VAL A 101 13.73 14.84 -16.69
CA VAL A 101 14.25 13.67 -15.97
C VAL A 101 13.93 12.38 -16.74
N CYS A 102 12.73 12.27 -17.32
CA CYS A 102 12.33 11.10 -18.10
C CYS A 102 13.05 10.99 -19.45
N ALA A 103 13.56 12.09 -20.00
CA ALA A 103 14.33 12.12 -21.24
C ALA A 103 15.77 11.61 -21.07
N ASP A 104 16.32 11.65 -19.85
CA ASP A 104 17.66 11.15 -19.53
C ASP A 104 17.57 9.76 -18.86
N ALA A 105 18.24 8.76 -19.43
CA ALA A 105 18.11 7.37 -18.96
C ALA A 105 18.66 7.15 -17.54
N GLN A 106 19.72 7.86 -17.16
CA GLN A 106 20.33 7.74 -15.83
C GLN A 106 19.43 8.42 -14.78
N ALA A 107 19.05 9.67 -15.01
CA ALA A 107 18.18 10.43 -14.12
C ALA A 107 16.81 9.75 -13.96
N LYS A 108 16.28 9.17 -15.04
CA LYS A 108 15.06 8.34 -14.98
C LYS A 108 15.24 7.14 -14.07
N GLY A 109 16.38 6.46 -14.13
CA GLY A 109 16.70 5.33 -13.26
C GLY A 109 16.78 5.74 -11.78
N GLU A 110 17.40 6.87 -11.48
CA GLU A 110 17.45 7.46 -10.13
C GLU A 110 16.06 7.85 -9.64
N LEU A 111 15.25 8.51 -10.49
CA LEU A 111 13.87 8.86 -10.15
C LEU A 111 13.03 7.62 -9.85
N GLN A 112 13.11 6.57 -10.68
CA GLN A 112 12.40 5.31 -10.45
C GLN A 112 12.79 4.67 -9.12
N GLN A 113 14.07 4.72 -8.77
CA GLN A 113 14.56 4.27 -7.46
C GLN A 113 13.97 5.10 -6.31
N THR A 114 14.05 6.42 -6.40
CA THR A 114 13.47 7.31 -5.37
C THR A 114 11.96 7.13 -5.25
N MET A 115 11.24 6.90 -6.36
CA MET A 115 9.79 6.65 -6.34
C MET A 115 9.45 5.30 -5.69
N LEU A 116 10.27 4.28 -5.89
CA LEU A 116 10.14 3.00 -5.17
C LEU A 116 10.27 3.21 -3.66
N GLU A 117 11.28 3.94 -3.21
CA GLU A 117 11.45 4.26 -1.79
C GLU A 117 10.29 5.13 -1.25
N ALA A 118 9.88 6.15 -2.01
CA ALA A 118 8.78 7.05 -1.66
C ALA A 118 7.42 6.34 -1.61
N SER A 119 7.27 5.17 -2.24
CA SER A 119 6.04 4.36 -2.14
C SER A 119 5.72 3.97 -0.69
N LEU A 120 6.74 3.87 0.16
CA LEU A 120 6.61 3.56 1.59
C LEU A 120 6.08 4.75 2.42
N LEU A 121 6.13 5.96 1.86
CA LEU A 121 5.59 7.16 2.50
C LEU A 121 4.08 7.32 2.22
N MET A 122 3.53 6.52 1.30
CA MET A 122 2.11 6.49 1.01
C MET A 122 1.37 5.60 2.02
N PRO A 123 0.06 5.84 2.26
CA PRO A 123 -0.74 4.89 3.02
C PRO A 123 -0.72 3.50 2.38
N PRO A 124 -0.56 2.41 3.16
CA PRO A 124 -0.71 1.07 2.65
C PRO A 124 -2.15 0.84 2.15
N LEU A 125 -2.28 0.01 1.13
CA LEU A 125 -3.56 -0.45 0.57
C LEU A 125 -4.23 -1.47 1.50
N TYR A 126 -3.41 -2.28 2.17
CA TYR A 126 -3.84 -3.33 3.07
C TYR A 126 -2.80 -3.53 4.16
N VAL A 127 -3.25 -3.84 5.37
CA VAL A 127 -2.42 -4.28 6.49
C VAL A 127 -3.00 -5.57 7.06
N GLY A 128 -2.12 -6.51 7.44
CA GLY A 128 -2.54 -7.70 8.17
C GLY A 128 -1.44 -8.38 8.97
N LYS A 129 -1.81 -9.37 9.79
CA LYS A 129 -0.88 -10.29 10.46
C LYS A 129 -0.96 -11.73 9.94
N THR A 130 0.10 -12.50 10.19
CA THR A 130 0.17 -13.92 9.82
C THR A 130 1.23 -14.64 10.64
N LYS A 131 1.07 -15.96 10.80
CA LYS A 131 2.10 -16.85 11.36
C LYS A 131 3.12 -17.32 10.32
N ASN A 132 2.87 -17.04 9.04
CA ASN A 132 3.81 -17.33 7.97
C ASN A 132 3.64 -16.28 6.86
N LEU A 133 4.63 -15.40 6.73
CA LEU A 133 4.63 -14.28 5.78
C LEU A 133 4.62 -14.77 4.32
N ARG A 134 5.48 -15.73 3.96
CA ARG A 134 5.52 -16.30 2.59
C ARG A 134 4.20 -16.93 2.18
N ARG A 135 3.64 -17.81 3.00
CA ARG A 135 2.35 -18.47 2.72
C ARG A 135 1.24 -17.44 2.56
N ARG A 136 1.23 -16.38 3.37
CA ARG A 136 0.23 -15.32 3.27
C ARG A 136 0.39 -14.47 2.02
N TYR A 137 1.61 -14.13 1.62
CA TYR A 137 1.89 -13.48 0.34
C TYR A 137 1.32 -14.31 -0.82
N LEU A 138 1.67 -15.61 -0.87
CA LEU A 138 1.20 -16.51 -1.93
C LEU A 138 -0.33 -16.63 -1.97
N LYS A 139 -0.99 -16.64 -0.80
CA LYS A 139 -2.46 -16.64 -0.72
C LYS A 139 -3.07 -15.36 -1.30
N HIS A 140 -2.51 -14.19 -0.99
CA HIS A 140 -3.01 -12.92 -1.52
C HIS A 140 -2.73 -12.76 -3.02
N VAL A 141 -1.62 -13.29 -3.52
CA VAL A 141 -1.31 -13.25 -4.96
C VAL A 141 -2.14 -14.25 -5.75
N GLY A 142 -2.27 -15.49 -5.26
CA GLY A 142 -3.03 -16.53 -5.97
C GLY A 142 -4.55 -16.35 -5.91
N GLY A 143 -5.04 -15.48 -5.03
CA GLY A 143 -6.45 -15.37 -4.69
C GLY A 143 -6.95 -16.63 -3.96
N ASN A 144 -8.11 -16.51 -3.32
CA ASN A 144 -8.82 -17.67 -2.79
C ASN A 144 -10.24 -17.65 -3.35
N SER A 145 -10.56 -18.57 -4.27
CA SER A 145 -11.84 -18.59 -5.01
C SER A 145 -13.09 -18.59 -4.12
N ASP A 146 -12.94 -19.03 -2.87
CA ASP A 146 -14.05 -19.26 -1.96
C ASP A 146 -14.33 -18.08 -1.01
N ASP A 147 -13.51 -17.02 -1.02
CA ASP A 147 -13.62 -15.90 -0.08
C ASP A 147 -13.66 -14.54 -0.80
N ARG A 148 -14.86 -14.11 -1.22
CA ARG A 148 -15.09 -12.79 -1.85
C ARG A 148 -14.66 -11.60 -0.96
N ASN A 149 -14.46 -11.82 0.34
CA ASN A 149 -14.01 -10.77 1.27
C ASN A 149 -12.49 -10.71 1.40
N ASP A 150 -11.74 -11.52 0.65
CA ASP A 150 -10.29 -11.46 0.66
C ASP A 150 -9.77 -10.17 -0.01
N PHE A 151 -8.54 -9.79 0.36
CA PHE A 151 -7.89 -8.58 -0.16
C PHE A 151 -7.73 -8.65 -1.69
N HIS A 152 -7.38 -9.83 -2.20
CA HIS A 152 -7.16 -10.08 -3.62
C HIS A 152 -8.38 -9.72 -4.46
N SER A 153 -9.54 -10.25 -4.11
CA SER A 153 -10.80 -10.04 -4.83
C SER A 153 -11.19 -8.56 -4.83
N ARG A 154 -11.12 -7.91 -3.66
CA ARG A 154 -11.48 -6.49 -3.53
C ARG A 154 -10.54 -5.56 -4.29
N PHE A 155 -9.24 -5.83 -4.26
CA PHE A 155 -8.27 -5.07 -5.02
C PHE A 155 -8.46 -5.27 -6.53
N THR A 156 -8.55 -6.52 -6.98
CA THR A 156 -8.71 -6.88 -8.40
C THR A 156 -10.00 -6.33 -8.99
N GLU A 157 -11.12 -6.42 -8.26
CA GLU A 157 -12.40 -5.83 -8.67
C GLU A 157 -12.28 -4.31 -8.81
N HIS A 158 -11.65 -3.63 -7.84
CA HIS A 158 -11.47 -2.18 -7.88
C HIS A 158 -10.64 -1.72 -9.07
N VAL A 159 -9.44 -2.30 -9.26
CA VAL A 159 -8.56 -1.91 -10.37
C VAL A 159 -9.15 -2.30 -11.72
N SER A 160 -9.91 -3.39 -11.81
CA SER A 160 -10.66 -3.76 -13.01
C SER A 160 -11.74 -2.74 -13.33
N ASN A 161 -12.49 -2.24 -12.34
CA ASN A 161 -13.49 -1.20 -12.55
C ASN A 161 -12.89 0.13 -13.02
N LEU A 162 -11.62 0.38 -12.69
CA LEU A 162 -10.85 1.54 -13.14
C LEU A 162 -10.14 1.31 -14.48
N ASN A 163 -10.24 0.13 -15.08
CA ASN A 163 -9.49 -0.28 -16.28
C ASN A 163 -7.96 -0.18 -16.11
N LEU A 164 -7.45 -0.45 -14.91
CA LEU A 164 -6.03 -0.45 -14.62
C LEU A 164 -5.45 -1.86 -14.75
N ALA A 165 -4.39 -2.00 -15.54
CA ALA A 165 -3.68 -3.27 -15.72
C ALA A 165 -2.63 -3.49 -14.60
N ILE A 166 -3.11 -3.67 -13.37
CA ILE A 166 -2.28 -3.90 -12.17
C ILE A 166 -2.82 -5.14 -11.44
N ASP A 167 -1.93 -6.04 -11.05
CA ASP A 167 -2.26 -7.19 -10.20
C ASP A 167 -1.72 -7.02 -8.78
N VAL A 168 -2.22 -7.80 -7.81
CA VAL A 168 -1.69 -7.88 -6.44
C VAL A 168 -0.21 -8.23 -6.46
N SER A 169 0.23 -9.08 -7.40
CA SER A 169 1.64 -9.45 -7.53
C SER A 169 2.55 -8.28 -7.90
N ASP A 170 2.02 -7.22 -8.52
CA ASP A 170 2.77 -6.01 -8.86
C ASP A 170 2.96 -5.09 -7.66
N LEU A 171 2.18 -5.26 -6.60
CA LEU A 171 2.27 -4.43 -5.39
C LEU A 171 3.54 -4.69 -4.58
N LEU A 172 3.96 -3.68 -3.82
CA LEU A 172 5.07 -3.80 -2.89
C LEU A 172 4.60 -4.46 -1.59
N PHE A 173 5.14 -5.65 -1.29
CA PHE A 173 4.90 -6.35 -0.03
C PHE A 173 5.96 -5.96 1.00
N VAL A 174 5.54 -5.35 2.10
CA VAL A 174 6.43 -4.91 3.18
C VAL A 174 6.05 -5.66 4.45
N CYS A 175 7.02 -6.19 5.18
CA CYS A 175 6.74 -6.91 6.41
C CYS A 175 7.74 -6.63 7.53
N ILE A 176 7.25 -6.73 8.76
CA ILE A 176 8.04 -6.71 9.98
C ILE A 176 7.93 -8.08 10.63
N LYS A 177 9.05 -8.76 10.79
CA LYS A 177 9.14 -10.02 11.53
C LYS A 177 8.92 -9.77 13.01
N THR A 178 8.00 -10.54 13.59
CA THR A 178 7.64 -10.47 15.01
C THR A 178 8.22 -11.62 15.82
N GLU A 179 8.69 -12.66 15.14
CA GLU A 179 9.46 -13.74 15.74
C GLU A 179 10.84 -13.23 16.19
N GLN A 180 10.92 -12.78 17.43
CA GLN A 180 12.17 -12.62 18.15
C GLN A 180 12.02 -13.19 19.56
N LYS A 181 13.11 -13.84 20.01
CA LYS A 181 13.42 -14.23 21.39
C LYS A 181 13.46 -12.98 22.27
N THR A 182 12.34 -12.30 22.44
CA THR A 182 12.28 -11.01 23.12
C THR A 182 12.28 -11.34 24.62
N PRO A 183 13.38 -11.12 25.37
CA PRO A 183 13.45 -11.51 26.78
C PRO A 183 12.59 -10.61 27.69
N GLN A 184 11.76 -9.75 27.09
CA GLN A 184 11.15 -8.59 27.73
C GLN A 184 9.67 -8.37 27.35
N VAL A 185 9.03 -9.31 26.65
CA VAL A 185 7.56 -9.28 26.59
C VAL A 185 7.06 -9.47 28.02
N PRO A 186 6.25 -8.55 28.58
CA PRO A 186 5.77 -8.65 29.94
C PRO A 186 5.13 -10.03 30.18
N HIS A 187 5.40 -10.64 31.33
CA HIS A 187 4.77 -11.91 31.69
C HIS A 187 3.25 -11.81 31.51
N GLY A 188 2.68 -12.75 30.74
CA GLY A 188 1.25 -12.83 30.46
C GLY A 188 0.78 -12.25 29.12
N VAL A 189 1.65 -11.63 28.32
CA VAL A 189 1.30 -11.17 26.96
C VAL A 189 1.72 -12.23 25.93
N ALA A 190 0.77 -12.79 25.20
CA ALA A 190 1.09 -13.71 24.10
C ALA A 190 1.66 -12.93 22.90
N GLU A 191 2.61 -13.52 22.17
CA GLU A 191 3.17 -12.90 20.96
C GLU A 191 2.08 -12.56 19.91
N ASP A 192 1.01 -13.36 19.86
CA ASP A 192 -0.13 -13.08 18.97
C ASP A 192 -0.88 -11.79 19.35
N ASP A 193 -0.91 -11.44 20.63
CA ASP A 193 -1.55 -10.21 21.11
C ASP A 193 -0.75 -8.98 20.70
N LEU A 194 0.59 -9.08 20.70
CA LEU A 194 1.46 -8.02 20.22
C LEU A 194 1.31 -7.80 18.71
N GLU A 195 1.33 -8.89 17.92
CA GLU A 195 1.09 -8.83 16.47
C GLU A 195 -0.28 -8.21 16.16
N ARG A 196 -1.30 -8.61 16.91
CA ARG A 196 -2.65 -8.04 16.80
C ARG A 196 -2.66 -6.57 17.17
N LEU A 197 -2.00 -6.17 18.25
CA LEU A 197 -1.93 -4.78 18.66
C LEU A 197 -1.28 -3.91 17.57
N VAL A 198 -0.16 -4.35 17.01
CA VAL A 198 0.53 -3.64 15.92
C VAL A 198 -0.37 -3.54 14.68
N GLU A 199 -1.00 -4.64 14.27
CA GLU A 199 -1.96 -4.63 13.16
C GLU A 199 -3.09 -3.63 13.40
N GLN A 200 -3.71 -3.62 14.58
CA GLN A 200 -4.82 -2.73 14.91
C GLN A 200 -4.38 -1.25 14.96
N ILE A 201 -3.20 -0.96 15.51
CA ILE A 201 -2.60 0.39 15.48
C ILE A 201 -2.44 0.83 14.03
N LEU A 202 -1.77 0.03 13.20
CA LEU A 202 -1.53 0.36 11.80
C LEU A 202 -2.85 0.53 11.02
N MET A 203 -3.80 -0.38 11.17
CA MET A 203 -5.12 -0.26 10.53
C MET A 203 -5.84 1.04 10.93
N ARG A 204 -5.71 1.48 12.19
CA ARG A 204 -6.38 2.68 12.69
C ARG A 204 -5.75 3.98 12.18
N PHE A 205 -4.42 4.04 12.15
CA PHE A 205 -3.67 5.22 11.71
C PHE A 205 -3.60 5.34 10.19
N CYS A 206 -3.35 4.23 9.50
CA CYS A 206 -3.19 4.21 8.05
C CYS A 206 -4.53 4.17 7.30
N ARG A 207 -5.59 3.62 7.92
CA ARG A 207 -6.91 3.41 7.31
C ARG A 207 -6.83 2.79 5.91
N PRO A 208 -6.12 1.65 5.77
CA PRO A 208 -5.92 1.03 4.47
C PRO A 208 -7.27 0.73 3.80
N PRO A 209 -7.48 1.17 2.54
CA PRO A 209 -8.77 1.08 1.87
C PRO A 209 -9.30 -0.35 1.75
N PHE A 210 -8.40 -1.32 1.60
CA PHE A 210 -8.77 -2.72 1.38
C PHE A 210 -8.65 -3.58 2.63
N SER A 211 -8.42 -3.05 3.83
CA SER A 211 -8.57 -3.86 5.05
C SER A 211 -10.03 -3.93 5.48
N LEU A 212 -10.48 -5.09 5.97
CA LEU A 212 -11.79 -5.21 6.61
C LEU A 212 -11.75 -4.43 7.92
N LYS A 213 -12.78 -3.60 8.17
CA LYS A 213 -12.90 -2.78 9.39
C LYS A 213 -13.57 -3.55 10.51
#